data_AF-A0A941YRJ2-F1
#
_entry.id   AF-A0A941YRJ2-F1
#
_cell.length_a   1.000
_cell.length_b   1.000
_cell.length_c   1.000
_cell.angle_alpha   90.00
_cell.angle_beta   90.00
_cell.angle_gamma   90.00
#
_symmetry.space_group_name_H-M   'P 1'
#
loop_
_entity.id
_entity.type
_entity.pdbx_description
1 polymer ?
#
loop_
_entity_poly.entity_id
_entity_poly.type
_entity_poly.pdbx_seq_one_letter_code
_entity_poly.pdbx_strand_id
1 'polypeptide(L)'
;MYKTLSILSLLLFATTSANAADHAVSVGGSGLTFSPSSLMINKGDTVTFHNAGGFHNVASDTGLFRNGSASSSGWTYTTPAFNEIGTFGYHCEIHGAAGGVGMAGAITVQDYGPPPPPPPPNFGLAAQSSSPSLAQGGSVADTITITPANGFSDNVTFSASGLPNGVSASFAAGGAATSVLTLTASATAATGTANITVTGTSGSLSHSLPLSLTVTAAAPAFAIGPGITGSWYLPAQSGHGFNVEVLKGPNQDNGFLAFWYVYDNSGNNLWLVGQGSYVGDTATLQMQQGSGGMFPPNFDKNKIARINWGTLTLKFTDCNNATAQWDPIIPAYPSGSMNLVRLSAVSNLACP
;
A
#
# COMPACT_ATOMS: atom_id res chain seq x y z
N MET A 1 -11.21 -26.25 47.82
CA MET A 1 -9.91 -26.92 47.78
C MET A 1 -9.62 -27.34 46.35
N TYR A 2 -8.84 -26.59 45.58
CA TYR A 2 -8.21 -27.09 44.35
C TYR A 2 -6.80 -26.49 44.30
N LYS A 3 -5.78 -27.34 44.53
CA LYS A 3 -4.37 -26.97 44.44
C LYS A 3 -3.91 -27.22 43.00
N THR A 4 -3.47 -26.16 42.33
CA THR A 4 -2.77 -26.22 41.04
C THR A 4 -1.34 -26.71 41.28
N LEU A 5 -0.98 -27.83 40.66
CA LEU A 5 0.37 -28.39 40.65
C LEU A 5 1.15 -27.75 39.49
N SER A 6 2.15 -26.91 39.78
CA SER A 6 3.09 -26.41 38.77
C SER A 6 4.24 -27.40 38.60
N ILE A 7 4.36 -27.96 37.41
CA ILE A 7 5.48 -28.81 37.00
C ILE A 7 6.61 -27.87 36.57
N LEU A 8 7.68 -27.82 37.38
CA LEU A 8 8.90 -27.08 37.08
C LEU A 8 9.76 -27.92 36.14
N SER A 9 9.78 -27.58 34.85
CA SER A 9 10.65 -28.22 33.86
C SER A 9 12.09 -27.74 34.05
N LEU A 10 12.97 -28.66 34.44
CA LEU A 10 14.39 -28.42 34.65
C LEU A 10 15.08 -28.39 33.28
N LEU A 11 15.26 -27.20 32.69
CA LEU A 11 16.08 -27.01 31.49
C LEU A 11 17.55 -27.29 31.86
N LEU A 12 18.06 -28.42 31.37
CA LEU A 12 19.47 -28.78 31.44
C LEU A 12 20.23 -27.91 30.42
N PHE A 13 20.85 -26.82 30.88
CA PHE A 13 21.78 -26.05 30.06
C PHE A 13 23.05 -26.89 29.84
N ALA A 14 23.18 -27.47 28.65
CA ALA A 14 24.46 -27.99 28.19
C ALA A 14 25.41 -26.81 28.00
N THR A 15 26.28 -26.56 28.98
CA THR A 15 27.35 -25.57 28.86
C THR A 15 28.35 -26.09 27.83
N THR A 16 28.28 -25.58 26.60
CA THR A 16 29.36 -25.73 25.64
C THR A 16 30.55 -24.95 26.19
N SER A 17 31.55 -25.65 26.73
CA SER A 17 32.84 -25.06 27.06
C SER A 17 33.43 -24.47 25.79
N ALA A 18 33.53 -23.14 25.72
CA ALA A 18 34.26 -22.48 24.65
C ALA A 18 35.71 -23.00 24.70
N ASN A 19 36.18 -23.61 23.61
CA ASN A 19 37.60 -23.98 23.51
C ASN A 19 38.43 -22.69 23.49
N ALA A 20 39.45 -22.62 24.35
CA ALA A 20 40.45 -21.56 24.31
C ALA A 20 41.06 -21.44 22.90
N ALA A 21 41.11 -20.23 22.36
CA ALA A 21 41.73 -19.97 21.07
C ALA A 21 43.24 -19.71 21.23
N ASP A 22 44.03 -20.06 20.20
CA ASP A 22 45.44 -19.68 20.12
C ASP A 22 45.62 -18.58 19.08
N HIS A 23 46.35 -17.53 19.44
CA HIS A 23 46.57 -16.36 18.60
C HIS A 23 48.04 -16.25 18.20
N ALA A 24 48.32 -15.99 16.93
CA ALA A 24 49.68 -15.93 16.43
C ALA A 24 50.27 -14.51 16.49
N VAL A 25 51.51 -14.38 16.96
CA VAL A 25 52.33 -13.17 16.84
C VAL A 25 53.60 -13.52 16.09
N SER A 26 53.82 -12.86 14.96
CA SER A 26 55.10 -12.96 14.25
C SER A 26 56.16 -12.12 14.95
N VAL A 27 57.32 -12.73 15.17
CA VAL A 27 58.50 -12.11 15.76
C VAL A 27 59.55 -11.96 14.69
N GLY A 28 60.17 -10.79 14.61
CA GLY A 28 61.56 -10.76 14.20
C GLY A 28 61.92 -9.76 13.12
N GLY A 29 62.80 -10.24 12.23
CA GLY A 29 63.47 -9.51 11.16
C GLY A 29 64.49 -8.46 11.63
N SER A 30 65.00 -7.69 10.67
CA SER A 30 65.69 -6.41 10.92
C SER A 30 64.73 -5.29 11.36
N GLY A 31 63.41 -5.53 11.30
CA GLY A 31 62.38 -4.56 11.63
C GLY A 31 62.21 -4.29 13.13
N LEU A 32 62.75 -5.14 14.00
CA LEU A 32 62.63 -5.00 15.47
C LEU A 32 61.16 -4.87 15.93
N THR A 33 60.28 -5.72 15.42
CA THR A 33 58.83 -5.65 15.69
C THR A 33 58.20 -6.98 16.09
N PHE A 34 57.14 -6.90 16.89
CA PHE A 34 56.11 -7.92 17.03
C PHE A 34 54.92 -7.57 16.13
N SER A 35 54.35 -8.55 15.42
CA SER A 35 53.22 -8.33 14.52
C SER A 35 52.12 -9.38 14.71
N PRO A 36 50.93 -9.00 15.18
CA PRO A 36 50.57 -7.65 15.66
C PRO A 36 51.29 -7.31 16.98
N SER A 37 51.61 -6.03 17.19
CA SER A 37 52.20 -5.55 18.46
C SER A 37 51.15 -5.33 19.55
N SER A 38 49.87 -5.24 19.19
CA SER A 38 48.74 -5.19 20.12
C SER A 38 47.74 -6.26 19.75
N LEU A 39 47.36 -7.09 20.72
CA LEU A 39 46.41 -8.18 20.54
C LEU A 39 45.30 -8.08 21.57
N MET A 40 44.05 -8.28 21.15
CA MET A 40 42.91 -8.44 22.06
C MET A 40 42.47 -9.89 22.04
N ILE A 41 42.46 -10.55 23.21
CA ILE A 41 42.11 -11.96 23.35
C ILE A 41 41.08 -12.18 24.45
N ASN A 42 40.45 -13.35 24.46
CA ASN A 42 39.53 -13.72 25.54
C ASN A 42 40.28 -14.41 26.67
N LYS A 43 39.73 -14.31 27.88
CA LYS A 43 40.19 -15.10 29.02
C LYS A 43 40.20 -16.59 28.66
N GLY A 44 41.33 -17.25 28.89
CA GLY A 44 41.57 -18.65 28.58
C GLY A 44 42.40 -18.87 27.32
N ASP A 45 42.51 -17.87 26.44
CA ASP A 45 43.28 -17.97 25.20
C ASP A 45 44.80 -18.03 25.45
N THR A 46 45.53 -18.57 24.47
CA THR A 46 47.00 -18.58 24.42
C THR A 46 47.53 -17.70 23.28
N VAL A 47 48.81 -17.34 23.33
CA VAL A 47 49.49 -16.65 22.24
C VAL A 47 50.72 -17.43 21.81
N THR A 48 50.82 -17.75 20.52
CA THR A 48 52.00 -18.38 19.91
C THR A 48 52.84 -17.36 19.16
N PHE A 49 54.06 -17.15 19.64
CA PHE A 49 55.07 -16.33 19.02
C PHE A 49 55.90 -17.15 18.02
N HIS A 50 56.05 -16.66 16.80
CA HIS A 50 56.81 -17.31 15.74
C HIS A 50 57.97 -16.43 15.26
N ASN A 51 59.21 -16.80 15.56
CA ASN A 51 60.41 -16.16 15.01
C ASN A 51 60.97 -16.99 13.83
N ALA A 52 60.96 -16.42 12.63
CA ALA A 52 61.56 -17.04 11.44
C ALA A 52 63.06 -16.75 11.30
N GLY A 53 63.62 -15.83 12.10
CA GLY A 53 65.04 -15.44 12.09
C GLY A 53 65.29 -14.01 12.58
N GLY A 54 66.55 -13.72 12.92
CA GLY A 54 66.96 -12.48 13.59
C GLY A 54 67.14 -12.70 15.10
N PHE A 55 68.04 -11.94 15.72
CA PHE A 55 68.43 -12.16 17.12
C PHE A 55 67.35 -11.61 18.06
N HIS A 56 66.41 -12.46 18.50
CA HIS A 56 65.23 -12.02 19.26
C HIS A 56 64.80 -13.03 20.31
N ASN A 57 64.10 -12.54 21.33
CA ASN A 57 63.32 -13.31 22.29
C ASN A 57 61.99 -12.59 22.61
N VAL A 58 61.20 -13.19 23.49
CA VAL A 58 60.02 -12.56 24.07
C VAL A 58 60.00 -12.82 25.58
N ALA A 59 59.80 -11.74 26.35
CA ALA A 59 59.65 -11.77 27.79
C ALA A 59 58.48 -10.86 28.20
N SER A 60 57.62 -11.33 29.08
CA SER A 60 56.57 -10.52 29.68
C SER A 60 57.14 -9.51 30.65
N ASP A 61 56.57 -8.29 30.67
CA ASP A 61 56.96 -7.20 31.57
C ASP A 61 56.74 -7.55 33.05
N THR A 62 55.82 -8.48 33.33
CA THR A 62 55.47 -8.94 34.68
C THR A 62 56.07 -10.30 35.02
N GLY A 63 56.82 -10.91 34.10
CA GLY A 63 57.43 -12.23 34.28
C GLY A 63 56.49 -13.42 34.05
N LEU A 64 55.31 -13.22 33.49
CA LEU A 64 54.33 -14.29 33.23
C LEU A 64 54.81 -15.36 32.26
N PHE A 65 55.65 -14.98 31.30
CA PHE A 65 56.21 -15.88 30.30
C PHE A 65 57.54 -15.34 29.79
N ARG A 66 58.41 -16.25 29.35
CA ARG A 66 59.69 -15.94 28.71
C ARG A 66 60.16 -17.16 27.90
N ASN A 67 60.57 -16.96 26.65
CA ASN A 67 60.99 -18.08 25.79
C ASN A 67 62.48 -18.42 25.85
N GLY A 68 63.28 -17.67 26.62
CA GLY A 68 64.73 -17.89 26.77
C GLY A 68 65.56 -16.67 26.38
N SER A 69 66.87 -16.85 26.23
CA SER A 69 67.79 -15.82 25.72
C SER A 69 67.53 -15.55 24.23
N ALA A 70 67.82 -14.33 23.78
CA ALA A 70 67.74 -13.98 22.35
C ALA A 70 68.59 -14.92 21.49
N SER A 71 68.03 -15.32 20.36
CA SER A 71 68.63 -16.30 19.45
C SER A 71 68.42 -15.86 18.02
N SER A 72 69.42 -16.08 17.17
CA SER A 72 69.35 -15.85 15.72
C SER A 72 68.69 -17.02 14.99
N SER A 73 68.61 -18.18 15.63
CA SER A 73 67.89 -19.35 15.12
C SER A 73 66.39 -19.14 15.26
N GLY A 74 65.61 -19.59 14.28
CA GLY A 74 64.16 -19.55 14.35
C GLY A 74 63.61 -20.37 15.52
N TRP A 75 62.50 -19.91 16.09
CA TRP A 75 61.85 -20.53 17.24
C TRP A 75 60.34 -20.26 17.24
N THR A 76 59.60 -21.14 17.91
CA THR A 76 58.17 -20.96 18.20
C THR A 76 57.96 -21.11 19.70
N TYR A 77 57.17 -20.23 20.30
CA TYR A 77 56.86 -20.27 21.73
C TYR A 77 55.39 -19.93 21.98
N THR A 78 54.66 -20.83 22.64
CA THR A 78 53.28 -20.60 23.06
C THR A 78 53.25 -20.25 24.55
N THR A 79 52.55 -19.17 24.91
CA THR A 79 52.38 -18.75 26.31
C THR A 79 51.48 -19.74 27.07
N PRO A 80 51.53 -19.73 28.41
CA PRO A 80 50.40 -20.20 29.21
C PRO A 80 49.11 -19.48 28.85
N ALA A 81 47.97 -20.10 29.15
CA ALA A 81 46.65 -19.48 28.97
C ALA A 81 46.50 -18.23 29.85
N PHE A 82 45.94 -17.16 29.29
CA PHE A 82 45.68 -15.93 30.01
C PHE A 82 44.37 -16.02 30.80
N ASN A 83 44.47 -16.30 32.10
CA ASN A 83 43.30 -16.51 32.97
C ASN A 83 42.84 -15.26 33.74
N GLU A 84 43.55 -14.15 33.60
CA GLU A 84 43.25 -12.89 34.26
C GLU A 84 42.95 -11.81 33.22
N ILE A 85 41.88 -11.05 33.45
CA ILE A 85 41.52 -9.88 32.63
C ILE A 85 42.54 -8.77 32.92
N GLY A 86 43.04 -8.12 31.88
CA GLY A 86 44.04 -7.08 32.03
C GLY A 86 44.82 -6.81 30.76
N THR A 87 45.80 -5.91 30.83
CA THR A 87 46.75 -5.70 29.75
C THR A 87 48.13 -6.17 30.19
N PHE A 88 48.72 -7.08 29.41
CA PHE A 88 49.99 -7.72 29.67
C PHE A 88 51.01 -7.27 28.64
N GLY A 89 51.92 -6.39 29.07
CA GLY A 89 53.06 -5.96 28.25
C GLY A 89 54.09 -7.08 28.09
N TYR A 90 54.77 -7.07 26.96
CA TYR A 90 55.92 -7.94 26.68
C TYR A 90 56.89 -7.22 25.75
N HIS A 91 58.16 -7.65 25.77
CA HIS A 91 59.21 -7.05 24.96
C HIS A 91 60.27 -8.09 24.56
N CYS A 92 61.10 -7.73 23.60
CA CYS A 92 62.38 -8.40 23.37
C CYS A 92 63.44 -7.75 24.27
N GLU A 93 64.10 -8.53 25.13
CA GLU A 93 64.97 -8.03 26.21
C GLU A 93 66.20 -7.25 25.71
N ILE A 94 66.59 -7.42 24.45
CA ILE A 94 67.76 -6.76 23.86
C ILE A 94 67.43 -5.62 22.89
N HIS A 95 66.17 -5.52 22.45
CA HIS A 95 65.71 -4.54 21.47
C HIS A 95 64.58 -3.65 22.01
N GLY A 96 64.12 -3.93 23.23
CA GLY A 96 63.09 -3.19 23.92
C GLY A 96 63.24 -3.32 25.44
N ALA A 97 62.30 -2.73 26.15
CA ALA A 97 62.20 -2.81 27.60
C ALA A 97 60.72 -2.73 28.02
N ALA A 98 60.46 -3.10 29.28
CA ALA A 98 59.13 -3.05 29.87
C ALA A 98 58.48 -1.66 29.74
N GLY A 99 57.15 -1.64 29.69
CA GLY A 99 56.38 -0.40 29.52
C GLY A 99 56.28 0.07 28.06
N GLY A 100 56.50 -0.82 27.10
CA GLY A 100 56.31 -0.52 25.67
C GLY A 100 57.49 0.19 24.99
N VAL A 101 58.70 0.09 25.54
CA VAL A 101 59.89 0.72 24.97
C VAL A 101 60.51 -0.18 23.90
N GLY A 102 60.81 0.37 22.72
CA GLY A 102 61.50 -0.34 21.64
C GLY A 102 60.67 -1.47 21.04
N MET A 103 61.28 -2.64 20.81
CA MET A 103 60.59 -3.84 20.36
C MET A 103 59.73 -4.42 21.49
N ALA A 104 58.49 -3.94 21.56
CA ALA A 104 57.52 -4.31 22.59
C ALA A 104 56.11 -4.47 22.00
N GLY A 105 55.24 -5.15 22.75
CA GLY A 105 53.84 -5.31 22.45
C GLY A 105 52.99 -5.49 23.70
N ALA A 106 51.68 -5.56 23.52
CA ALA A 106 50.73 -5.74 24.61
C ALA A 106 49.61 -6.72 24.20
N ILE A 107 49.20 -7.56 25.16
CA ILE A 107 48.04 -8.43 25.05
C ILE A 107 46.97 -7.89 26.01
N THR A 108 45.84 -7.43 25.49
CA THR A 108 44.68 -7.06 26.30
C THR A 108 43.71 -8.25 26.37
N VAL A 109 43.57 -8.81 27.56
CA VAL A 109 42.68 -9.93 27.86
C VAL A 109 41.36 -9.36 28.35
N GLN A 110 40.26 -9.75 27.70
CA GLN A 110 38.91 -9.37 28.09
C GLN A 110 38.06 -10.62 28.34
N ASP A 111 36.93 -10.44 29.03
CA ASP A 111 35.93 -11.49 29.20
C ASP A 111 34.71 -11.13 28.35
N TYR A 112 34.93 -11.13 27.04
CA TYR A 112 33.79 -11.21 26.13
C TYR A 112 33.36 -12.68 26.14
N GLY A 113 32.22 -12.94 26.77
CA GLY A 113 31.47 -14.16 26.50
C GLY A 113 31.27 -14.34 24.98
N PRO A 114 30.81 -15.52 24.52
CA PRO A 114 30.55 -15.73 23.10
C PRO A 114 29.75 -14.55 22.53
N PRO A 115 30.05 -14.08 21.30
CA PRO A 115 29.36 -12.94 20.72
C PRO A 115 27.85 -13.14 20.83
N PRO A 116 27.07 -12.09 21.16
CA PRO A 116 25.64 -12.22 21.30
C PRO A 116 25.08 -12.87 20.03
N PRO A 117 24.18 -13.86 20.16
CA PRO A 117 23.63 -14.54 19.00
C PRO A 117 22.99 -13.51 18.05
N PRO A 118 23.05 -13.73 16.73
CA PRO A 118 22.38 -12.86 15.77
C PRO A 118 20.91 -12.67 16.14
N PRO A 119 20.34 -11.47 15.95
CA PRO A 119 18.91 -11.27 16.15
C PRO A 119 18.10 -12.27 15.31
N PRO A 120 16.99 -12.80 15.83
CA PRO A 120 16.17 -13.74 15.07
C PRO A 120 15.54 -13.08 13.82
N PRO A 121 15.21 -13.86 12.78
CA PRO A 121 14.47 -13.38 11.61
C PRO A 121 13.20 -12.62 12.00
N ASN A 122 12.93 -11.52 11.30
CA ASN A 122 11.77 -10.67 11.59
C ASN A 122 11.28 -9.93 10.34
N PHE A 123 10.13 -9.26 10.41
CA PHE A 123 9.64 -8.39 9.34
C PHE A 123 8.91 -7.16 9.89
N GLY A 124 8.88 -6.09 9.11
CA GLY A 124 8.03 -4.91 9.34
C GLY A 124 6.88 -4.85 8.35
N LEU A 125 5.79 -4.16 8.72
CA LEU A 125 4.62 -3.92 7.87
C LEU A 125 4.40 -2.42 7.69
N ALA A 126 4.06 -2.00 6.47
CA ALA A 126 3.63 -0.64 6.16
C ALA A 126 2.53 -0.66 5.09
N ALA A 127 1.58 0.27 5.15
CA ALA A 127 0.55 0.43 4.11
C ALA A 127 0.91 1.59 3.19
N GLN A 128 0.47 1.53 1.93
CA GLN A 128 0.58 2.65 1.00
C GLN A 128 -0.26 3.85 1.48
N SER A 129 -1.43 3.60 2.07
CA SER A 129 -2.21 4.61 2.77
C SER A 129 -2.52 4.20 4.20
N SER A 130 -2.16 5.04 5.18
CA SER A 130 -2.59 4.84 6.58
C SER A 130 -4.07 5.19 6.81
N SER A 131 -4.73 5.80 5.81
CA SER A 131 -6.11 6.28 5.90
C SER A 131 -6.89 6.05 4.59
N PRO A 132 -7.14 4.79 4.20
CA PRO A 132 -7.93 4.49 3.01
C PRO A 132 -9.38 4.97 3.17
N SER A 133 -10.01 5.35 2.05
CA SER A 133 -11.40 5.83 2.01
C SER A 133 -12.16 5.19 0.86
N LEU A 134 -13.42 4.84 1.10
CA LEU A 134 -14.35 4.31 0.11
C LEU A 134 -15.78 4.80 0.38
N ALA A 135 -16.61 4.82 -0.65
CA ALA A 135 -18.05 5.03 -0.51
C ALA A 135 -18.77 3.69 -0.31
N GLN A 136 -19.96 3.72 0.29
CA GLN A 136 -20.87 2.57 0.29
C GLN A 136 -21.06 2.02 -1.13
N GLY A 137 -21.05 0.69 -1.26
CA GLY A 137 -21.12 -0.01 -2.55
C GLY A 137 -19.81 -0.01 -3.36
N GLY A 138 -18.78 0.71 -2.91
CA GLY A 138 -17.48 0.80 -3.56
C GLY A 138 -16.44 -0.15 -2.99
N SER A 139 -15.25 -0.11 -3.58
CA SER A 139 -14.05 -0.79 -3.09
C SER A 139 -12.82 0.10 -3.24
N VAL A 140 -11.81 -0.16 -2.42
CA VAL A 140 -10.50 0.48 -2.51
C VAL A 140 -9.41 -0.57 -2.30
N ALA A 141 -8.34 -0.47 -3.09
CA ALA A 141 -7.15 -1.29 -2.94
C ALA A 141 -6.04 -0.47 -2.26
N ASP A 142 -5.35 -1.09 -1.31
CA ASP A 142 -4.23 -0.52 -0.58
C ASP A 142 -3.09 -1.55 -0.53
N THR A 143 -1.86 -1.12 -0.80
CA THR A 143 -0.73 -2.05 -0.88
C THR A 143 -0.02 -2.12 0.47
N ILE A 144 0.06 -3.33 1.04
CA ILE A 144 0.82 -3.61 2.25
C ILE A 144 2.23 -4.07 1.84
N THR A 145 3.24 -3.32 2.28
CA THR A 145 4.66 -3.63 2.10
C THR A 145 5.18 -4.41 3.29
N ILE A 146 5.91 -5.48 3.01
CA ILE A 146 6.64 -6.30 3.97
C ILE A 146 8.10 -5.92 3.86
N THR A 147 8.73 -5.55 4.98
CA THR A 147 10.17 -5.25 5.03
C THR A 147 10.87 -6.37 5.81
N PRO A 148 11.53 -7.32 5.12
CA PRO A 148 12.27 -8.38 5.78
C PRO A 148 13.45 -7.86 6.61
N ALA A 149 13.72 -8.50 7.74
CA ALA A 149 14.84 -8.19 8.64
C ALA A 149 15.51 -9.47 9.13
N ASN A 150 16.82 -9.37 9.45
CA ASN A 150 17.61 -10.46 10.03
C ASN A 150 17.51 -11.79 9.25
N GLY A 151 17.50 -11.73 7.92
CA GLY A 151 17.46 -12.91 7.06
C GLY A 151 16.08 -13.53 6.85
N PHE A 152 15.00 -12.85 7.24
CA PHE A 152 13.63 -13.30 6.95
C PHE A 152 13.36 -13.43 5.45
N SER A 153 12.80 -14.56 5.03
CA SER A 153 12.44 -14.85 3.63
C SER A 153 11.11 -15.60 3.48
N ASP A 154 10.42 -15.84 4.58
CA ASP A 154 9.18 -16.62 4.60
C ASP A 154 7.99 -15.77 4.12
N ASN A 155 6.91 -16.46 3.73
CA ASN A 155 5.67 -15.80 3.36
C ASN A 155 4.93 -15.27 4.60
N VAL A 156 4.23 -14.15 4.42
CA VAL A 156 3.36 -13.55 5.44
C VAL A 156 1.90 -13.73 5.01
N THR A 157 1.10 -14.27 5.93
CA THR A 157 -0.36 -14.36 5.79
C THR A 157 -1.03 -13.20 6.49
N PHE A 158 -2.13 -12.68 5.95
CA PHE A 158 -2.76 -11.46 6.45
C PHE A 158 -4.20 -11.68 6.91
N SER A 159 -4.59 -10.91 7.92
CA SER A 159 -5.97 -10.78 8.39
C SER A 159 -6.28 -9.33 8.72
N ALA A 160 -7.57 -8.97 8.74
CA ALA A 160 -8.04 -7.66 9.15
C ALA A 160 -9.11 -7.80 10.24
N SER A 161 -9.12 -6.87 11.18
CA SER A 161 -10.10 -6.79 12.27
C SER A 161 -10.53 -5.35 12.53
N GLY A 162 -11.62 -5.15 13.26
CA GLY A 162 -12.17 -3.82 13.54
C GLY A 162 -12.93 -3.18 12.37
N LEU A 163 -13.23 -3.94 11.31
CA LEU A 163 -13.95 -3.45 10.14
C LEU A 163 -15.36 -2.95 10.52
N PRO A 164 -15.85 -1.83 9.94
CA PRO A 164 -17.24 -1.41 10.07
C PRO A 164 -18.22 -2.48 9.59
N ASN A 165 -19.43 -2.48 10.14
CA ASN A 165 -20.49 -3.40 9.67
C ASN A 165 -20.75 -3.17 8.17
N GLY A 166 -20.79 -4.25 7.39
CA GLY A 166 -20.95 -4.21 5.93
C GLY A 166 -19.66 -3.95 5.16
N VAL A 167 -18.50 -3.86 5.81
CA VAL A 167 -17.19 -3.82 5.16
C VAL A 167 -16.50 -5.17 5.26
N SER A 168 -15.91 -5.63 4.16
CA SER A 168 -15.05 -6.80 4.11
C SER A 168 -13.63 -6.43 3.66
N ALA A 169 -12.66 -7.26 4.06
CA ALA A 169 -11.28 -7.17 3.63
C ALA A 169 -10.86 -8.47 2.96
N SER A 170 -10.13 -8.38 1.86
CA SER A 170 -9.44 -9.50 1.24
C SER A 170 -8.00 -9.12 0.96
N PHE A 171 -7.12 -10.12 0.93
CA PHE A 171 -5.71 -9.94 0.63
C PHE A 171 -5.36 -10.77 -0.58
N ALA A 172 -4.68 -10.16 -1.57
CA ALA A 172 -4.06 -10.92 -2.64
C ALA A 172 -3.05 -11.90 -2.04
N ALA A 173 -2.89 -13.09 -2.67
CA ALA A 173 -1.91 -14.08 -2.25
C ALA A 173 -0.54 -13.40 -2.11
N GLY A 174 -0.07 -13.26 -0.87
CA GLY A 174 1.13 -12.50 -0.55
C GLY A 174 2.38 -13.25 -0.98
N GLY A 175 3.32 -12.53 -1.59
CA GLY A 175 4.72 -12.96 -1.67
C GLY A 175 5.53 -12.40 -0.49
N ALA A 176 6.85 -12.62 -0.49
CA ALA A 176 7.74 -12.13 0.58
C ALA A 176 7.90 -10.58 0.65
N ALA A 177 7.35 -9.83 -0.30
CA ALA A 177 7.58 -8.38 -0.42
C ALA A 177 6.32 -7.52 -0.25
N THR A 178 5.17 -7.92 -0.81
CA THR A 178 3.94 -7.11 -0.77
C THR A 178 2.67 -7.97 -0.81
N SER A 179 1.57 -7.46 -0.26
CA SER A 179 0.21 -7.98 -0.46
C SER A 179 -0.77 -6.82 -0.68
N VAL A 180 -1.70 -6.97 -1.61
CA VAL A 180 -2.75 -5.97 -1.87
C VAL A 180 -3.95 -6.27 -0.96
N LEU A 181 -4.23 -5.36 -0.04
CA LEU A 181 -5.47 -5.30 0.74
C LEU A 181 -6.57 -4.69 -0.14
N THR A 182 -7.67 -5.40 -0.34
CA THR A 182 -8.89 -4.86 -0.95
C THR A 182 -9.96 -4.72 0.11
N LEU A 183 -10.41 -3.49 0.36
CA LEU A 183 -11.54 -3.19 1.23
C LEU A 183 -12.78 -2.98 0.36
N THR A 184 -13.87 -3.65 0.69
CA THR A 184 -15.15 -3.53 -0.04
C THR A 184 -16.26 -3.17 0.92
N ALA A 185 -17.03 -2.14 0.60
CA ALA A 185 -18.20 -1.72 1.37
C ALA A 185 -19.47 -2.18 0.65
N SER A 186 -20.41 -2.79 1.38
CA SER A 186 -21.77 -3.00 0.88
C SER A 186 -22.49 -1.66 0.67
N ALA A 187 -23.61 -1.68 -0.05
CA ALA A 187 -24.46 -0.50 -0.24
C ALA A 187 -25.06 0.04 1.08
N THR A 188 -25.02 -0.75 2.16
CA THR A 188 -25.58 -0.41 3.47
C THR A 188 -24.50 -0.38 4.57
N ALA A 189 -23.21 -0.36 4.19
CA ALA A 189 -22.11 -0.35 5.14
C ALA A 189 -22.22 0.85 6.10
N ALA A 190 -21.85 0.65 7.36
CA ALA A 190 -21.86 1.72 8.36
C ALA A 190 -20.90 2.83 7.93
N THR A 191 -21.40 4.07 7.89
CA THR A 191 -20.60 5.25 7.51
C THR A 191 -19.83 5.80 8.71
N GLY A 192 -18.78 6.58 8.41
CA GLY A 192 -17.88 7.17 9.39
C GLY A 192 -16.47 6.60 9.34
N THR A 193 -15.65 7.03 10.29
CA THR A 193 -14.26 6.59 10.40
C THR A 193 -14.13 5.48 11.45
N ALA A 194 -13.40 4.42 11.13
CA ALA A 194 -13.10 3.31 12.01
C ALA A 194 -11.60 2.98 12.02
N ASN A 195 -11.09 2.61 13.19
CA ASN A 195 -9.74 2.08 13.31
C ASN A 195 -9.77 0.58 13.03
N ILE A 196 -9.13 0.18 11.94
CA ILE A 196 -8.98 -1.23 11.56
C ILE A 196 -7.55 -1.67 11.81
N THR A 197 -7.34 -2.95 12.10
CA THR A 197 -6.01 -3.51 12.31
C THR A 197 -5.74 -4.58 11.29
N VAL A 198 -4.71 -4.39 10.47
CA VAL A 198 -4.13 -5.42 9.61
C VAL A 198 -3.09 -6.18 10.40
N THR A 199 -3.19 -7.50 10.45
CA THR A 199 -2.21 -8.37 11.13
C THR A 199 -1.56 -9.28 10.11
N GLY A 200 -0.23 -9.21 10.01
CA GLY A 200 0.59 -10.13 9.23
C GLY A 200 1.23 -11.18 10.14
N THR A 201 1.13 -12.46 9.77
CA THR A 201 1.69 -13.59 10.52
C THR A 201 2.54 -14.49 9.65
N SER A 202 3.66 -14.95 10.20
CA SER A 202 4.55 -15.94 9.59
C SER A 202 5.12 -16.85 10.68
N GLY A 203 4.70 -18.11 10.72
CA GLY A 203 5.04 -19.02 11.83
C GLY A 203 4.56 -18.46 13.18
N SER A 204 5.51 -18.21 14.09
CA SER A 204 5.25 -17.59 15.41
C SER A 204 5.34 -16.06 15.43
N LEU A 205 5.78 -15.43 14.33
CA LEU A 205 5.88 -13.99 14.22
C LEU A 205 4.51 -13.39 13.89
N SER A 206 4.16 -12.29 14.55
CA SER A 206 2.91 -11.55 14.35
C SER A 206 3.16 -10.06 14.52
N HIS A 207 2.76 -9.27 13.52
CA HIS A 207 2.86 -7.81 13.53
C HIS A 207 1.53 -7.18 13.17
N SER A 208 1.19 -6.09 13.85
CA SER A 208 -0.05 -5.35 13.63
C SER A 208 0.23 -3.95 13.07
N LEU A 209 -0.58 -3.57 12.09
CA LEU A 209 -0.55 -2.30 11.40
C LEU A 209 -1.94 -1.65 11.49
N PRO A 210 -2.11 -0.60 12.31
CA PRO A 210 -3.38 0.12 12.41
C PRO A 210 -3.60 1.04 11.20
N LEU A 211 -4.82 1.07 10.68
CA LEU A 211 -5.27 1.97 9.61
C LEU A 211 -6.56 2.70 10.02
N SER A 212 -6.73 3.93 9.55
CA SER A 212 -7.94 4.74 9.78
C SER A 212 -8.85 4.71 8.55
N LEU A 213 -9.76 3.74 8.48
CA LEU A 213 -10.66 3.56 7.35
C LEU A 213 -11.82 4.56 7.43
N THR A 214 -12.05 5.32 6.36
CA THR A 214 -13.25 6.17 6.24
C THR A 214 -14.24 5.58 5.24
N VAL A 215 -15.46 5.30 5.71
CA VAL A 215 -16.59 4.91 4.86
C VAL A 215 -17.50 6.12 4.69
N THR A 216 -17.58 6.61 3.47
CA THR A 216 -18.49 7.70 3.10
C THR A 216 -19.84 7.14 2.66
N ALA A 217 -20.90 7.91 2.86
CA ALA A 217 -22.20 7.57 2.28
C ALA A 217 -22.05 7.43 0.75
N ALA A 218 -22.82 6.53 0.14
CA ALA A 218 -22.95 6.53 -1.30
C ALA A 218 -23.38 7.93 -1.75
N ALA A 219 -22.76 8.45 -2.82
CA ALA A 219 -23.30 9.63 -3.47
C ALA A 219 -24.76 9.32 -3.86
N PRO A 220 -25.70 10.24 -3.62
CA PRO A 220 -27.07 10.03 -4.08
C PRO A 220 -27.04 9.79 -5.59
N ALA A 221 -27.83 8.81 -6.04
CA ALA A 221 -28.01 8.60 -7.47
C ALA A 221 -28.49 9.91 -8.11
N PHE A 222 -27.97 10.24 -9.29
CA PHE A 222 -28.41 11.43 -10.02
C PHE A 222 -29.93 11.40 -10.16
N ALA A 223 -30.58 12.53 -9.93
CA ALA A 223 -32.02 12.63 -10.02
C ALA A 223 -32.38 13.83 -10.88
N ILE A 224 -33.34 13.65 -11.78
CA ILE A 224 -33.88 14.75 -12.56
C ILE A 224 -34.49 15.77 -11.59
N GLY A 225 -34.08 17.02 -11.76
CA GLY A 225 -34.61 18.18 -11.05
C GLY A 225 -34.61 19.40 -11.97
N PRO A 226 -35.15 20.55 -11.54
CA PRO A 226 -35.37 21.73 -12.39
C PRO A 226 -34.14 22.19 -13.17
N GLY A 227 -32.94 21.99 -12.60
CA GLY A 227 -31.66 22.29 -13.23
C GLY A 227 -31.35 21.53 -14.52
N ILE A 228 -32.09 20.47 -14.86
CA ILE A 228 -31.94 19.73 -16.13
C ILE A 228 -32.58 20.46 -17.32
N THR A 229 -33.54 21.36 -17.07
CA THR A 229 -34.18 22.16 -18.11
C THR A 229 -33.15 22.89 -18.97
N GLY A 230 -33.32 22.82 -20.29
CA GLY A 230 -32.39 23.38 -21.26
C GLY A 230 -32.33 22.61 -22.57
N SER A 231 -31.34 22.94 -23.39
CA SER A 231 -31.12 22.30 -24.69
C SER A 231 -30.02 21.24 -24.61
N TRP A 232 -30.21 20.15 -25.34
CA TRP A 232 -29.36 18.96 -25.33
C TRP A 232 -29.19 18.42 -26.75
N TYR A 233 -28.00 17.97 -27.12
CA TYR A 233 -27.71 17.54 -28.49
C TYR A 233 -26.53 16.58 -28.56
N LEU A 234 -26.36 15.88 -29.68
CA LEU A 234 -25.17 15.11 -29.99
C LEU A 234 -24.22 15.97 -30.85
N PRO A 235 -23.01 16.34 -30.39
CA PRO A 235 -22.11 17.21 -31.15
C PRO A 235 -21.74 16.69 -32.54
N ALA A 236 -21.59 15.36 -32.67
CA ALA A 236 -21.31 14.70 -33.95
C ALA A 236 -22.47 14.79 -34.96
N GLN A 237 -23.67 15.17 -34.52
CA GLN A 237 -24.86 15.36 -35.36
C GLN A 237 -25.47 16.74 -35.11
N SER A 238 -24.62 17.77 -34.99
CA SER A 238 -25.08 19.14 -34.82
C SER A 238 -26.06 19.56 -35.93
N GLY A 239 -27.12 20.28 -35.55
CA GLY A 239 -28.22 20.67 -36.44
C GLY A 239 -29.58 20.08 -36.06
N HIS A 240 -29.62 19.17 -35.08
CA HIS A 240 -30.83 18.65 -34.45
C HIS A 240 -30.60 18.42 -32.95
N GLY A 241 -31.67 18.24 -32.17
CA GLY A 241 -31.55 18.00 -30.73
C GLY A 241 -32.84 18.27 -29.96
N PHE A 242 -32.71 18.26 -28.64
CA PHE A 242 -33.82 18.41 -27.72
C PHE A 242 -33.79 19.76 -27.01
N ASN A 243 -34.96 20.33 -26.77
CA ASN A 243 -35.19 21.21 -25.65
C ASN A 243 -36.08 20.48 -24.64
N VAL A 244 -35.67 20.43 -23.38
CA VAL A 244 -36.37 19.70 -22.33
C VAL A 244 -36.74 20.62 -21.17
N GLU A 245 -37.87 20.34 -20.56
CA GLU A 245 -38.39 21.08 -19.41
C GLU A 245 -38.84 20.12 -18.31
N VAL A 246 -38.34 20.37 -17.11
CA VAL A 246 -38.86 19.75 -15.89
C VAL A 246 -40.06 20.57 -15.42
N LEU A 247 -41.21 19.93 -15.37
CA LEU A 247 -42.49 20.57 -15.11
C LEU A 247 -42.97 20.30 -13.69
N LYS A 248 -43.52 21.34 -13.07
CA LYS A 248 -44.33 21.25 -11.86
C LYS A 248 -45.74 21.72 -12.17
N GLY A 249 -46.71 20.81 -12.10
CA GLY A 249 -48.13 21.09 -12.28
C GLY A 249 -48.91 20.96 -10.98
N PRO A 250 -50.16 21.48 -10.92
CA PRO A 250 -51.00 21.41 -9.72
C PRO A 250 -51.31 19.97 -9.25
N ASN A 251 -51.17 18.98 -10.13
CA ASN A 251 -51.41 17.56 -9.85
C ASN A 251 -50.22 16.66 -10.23
N GLN A 252 -49.04 17.22 -10.53
CA GLN A 252 -47.88 16.44 -10.97
C GLN A 252 -46.57 17.16 -10.59
N ASP A 253 -45.83 16.61 -9.64
CA ASP A 253 -44.54 17.14 -9.20
C ASP A 253 -43.33 16.57 -9.98
N ASN A 254 -43.58 15.63 -10.89
CA ASN A 254 -42.54 14.96 -11.68
C ASN A 254 -42.80 15.02 -13.20
N GLY A 255 -43.40 16.11 -13.68
CA GLY A 255 -43.69 16.27 -15.11
C GLY A 255 -42.42 16.50 -15.93
N PHE A 256 -42.41 16.01 -17.16
CA PHE A 256 -41.30 16.23 -18.09
C PHE A 256 -41.85 16.49 -19.49
N LEU A 257 -41.27 17.47 -20.19
CA LEU A 257 -41.62 17.85 -21.55
C LEU A 257 -40.36 17.85 -22.40
N ALA A 258 -40.46 17.37 -23.64
CA ALA A 258 -39.38 17.41 -24.60
C ALA A 258 -39.89 17.85 -25.97
N PHE A 259 -39.17 18.80 -26.56
CA PHE A 259 -39.26 19.16 -27.96
C PHE A 259 -38.04 18.60 -28.67
N TRP A 260 -38.26 17.70 -29.62
CA TRP A 260 -37.19 17.19 -30.48
C TRP A 260 -37.29 17.85 -31.85
N TYR A 261 -36.30 18.66 -32.16
CA TYR A 261 -36.09 19.24 -33.48
C TYR A 261 -35.21 18.29 -34.27
N VAL A 262 -35.75 17.63 -35.29
CA VAL A 262 -35.09 16.61 -36.11
C VAL A 262 -35.56 16.71 -37.56
N TYR A 263 -35.24 15.73 -38.40
CA TYR A 263 -35.62 15.69 -39.80
C TYR A 263 -36.37 14.40 -40.13
N ASP A 264 -37.30 14.46 -41.07
CA ASP A 264 -37.94 13.28 -41.65
C ASP A 264 -37.03 12.57 -42.67
N ASN A 265 -37.45 11.40 -43.17
CA ASN A 265 -36.68 10.62 -44.14
C ASN A 265 -36.53 11.32 -45.52
N SER A 266 -37.21 12.44 -45.76
CA SER A 266 -37.08 13.27 -46.96
C SER A 266 -36.19 14.50 -46.73
N GLY A 267 -35.64 14.66 -45.52
CA GLY A 267 -34.79 15.80 -45.14
C GLY A 267 -35.57 17.06 -44.76
N ASN A 268 -36.91 17.00 -44.63
CA ASN A 268 -37.67 18.14 -44.13
C ASN A 268 -37.60 18.21 -42.60
N ASN A 269 -37.83 19.40 -42.04
CA ASN A 269 -37.90 19.57 -40.59
C ASN A 269 -39.05 18.75 -39.99
N LEU A 270 -38.75 17.97 -38.96
CA LEU A 270 -39.68 17.21 -38.14
C LEU A 270 -39.59 17.69 -36.69
N TRP A 271 -40.74 18.02 -36.12
CA TRP A 271 -40.86 18.52 -34.76
C TRP A 271 -41.69 17.52 -33.99
N LEU A 272 -41.06 16.81 -33.05
CA LEU A 272 -41.74 15.91 -32.15
C LEU A 272 -41.86 16.55 -30.79
N VAL A 273 -43.05 16.51 -30.21
CA VAL A 273 -43.31 17.04 -28.87
C VAL A 273 -43.83 15.90 -28.03
N GLY A 274 -43.22 15.66 -26.89
CA GLY A 274 -43.70 14.64 -25.96
C GLY A 274 -43.73 15.13 -24.54
N GLN A 275 -44.68 14.60 -23.79
CA GLN A 275 -44.84 14.85 -22.37
C GLN A 275 -44.92 13.52 -21.64
N GLY A 276 -44.45 13.51 -20.40
CA GLY A 276 -44.58 12.37 -19.52
C GLY A 276 -44.12 12.68 -18.11
N SER A 277 -43.53 11.68 -17.46
CA SER A 277 -43.08 11.77 -16.09
C SER A 277 -41.67 11.23 -15.93
N TYR A 278 -41.00 11.61 -14.85
CA TYR A 278 -39.69 11.07 -14.51
C TYR A 278 -39.66 10.42 -13.12
N VAL A 279 -38.71 9.48 -12.96
CA VAL A 279 -38.38 8.82 -11.69
C VAL A 279 -36.86 8.67 -11.63
N GLY A 280 -36.24 9.20 -10.57
CA GLY A 280 -34.78 9.23 -10.47
C GLY A 280 -34.16 10.00 -11.64
N ASP A 281 -33.23 9.37 -12.34
CA ASP A 281 -32.49 9.93 -13.47
C ASP A 281 -33.19 9.80 -14.84
N THR A 282 -34.38 9.19 -14.88
CA THR A 282 -35.00 8.75 -16.14
C THR A 282 -36.39 9.37 -16.34
N ALA A 283 -36.59 10.01 -17.50
CA ALA A 283 -37.87 10.51 -17.97
C ALA A 283 -38.40 9.65 -19.14
N THR A 284 -39.69 9.34 -19.12
CA THR A 284 -40.36 8.61 -20.19
C THR A 284 -41.52 9.44 -20.73
N LEU A 285 -41.52 9.69 -22.04
CA LEU A 285 -42.45 10.58 -22.72
C LEU A 285 -43.16 9.89 -23.88
N GLN A 286 -44.43 10.22 -24.07
CA GLN A 286 -45.16 9.88 -25.30
C GLN A 286 -44.98 11.00 -26.32
N MET A 287 -44.34 10.71 -27.44
CA MET A 287 -44.02 11.67 -28.50
C MET A 287 -45.15 11.77 -29.51
N GLN A 288 -45.47 12.99 -29.92
CA GLN A 288 -46.45 13.29 -30.94
C GLN A 288 -45.85 14.13 -32.06
N GLN A 289 -46.31 13.88 -33.28
CA GLN A 289 -46.01 14.69 -34.46
C GLN A 289 -47.24 15.53 -34.83
N GLY A 290 -47.05 16.84 -34.97
CA GLY A 290 -48.06 17.73 -35.55
C GLY A 290 -47.97 17.76 -37.07
N SER A 291 -49.11 17.84 -37.77
CA SER A 291 -49.16 18.04 -39.22
C SER A 291 -50.37 18.89 -39.65
N GLY A 292 -50.40 19.32 -40.91
CA GLY A 292 -51.51 20.05 -41.53
C GLY A 292 -51.58 21.55 -41.22
N GLY A 293 -50.66 22.07 -40.39
CA GLY A 293 -50.54 23.50 -40.11
C GLY A 293 -49.95 24.28 -41.27
N MET A 294 -50.42 25.52 -41.44
CA MET A 294 -49.87 26.51 -42.37
C MET A 294 -49.50 27.80 -41.63
N PHE A 295 -48.53 28.54 -42.15
CA PHE A 295 -48.11 29.81 -41.57
C PHE A 295 -49.23 30.87 -41.69
N PRO A 296 -49.43 31.74 -40.68
CA PRO A 296 -50.38 32.85 -40.79
C PRO A 296 -50.15 33.69 -42.06
N PRO A 297 -51.20 34.12 -42.77
CA PRO A 297 -52.61 34.10 -42.35
C PRO A 297 -53.37 32.79 -42.68
N ASN A 298 -52.75 31.82 -43.35
CA ASN A 298 -53.43 30.61 -43.85
C ASN A 298 -53.69 29.54 -42.78
N PHE A 299 -53.43 29.84 -41.51
CA PHE A 299 -53.61 28.89 -40.41
C PHE A 299 -55.10 28.51 -40.25
N ASP A 300 -55.38 27.20 -40.22
CA ASP A 300 -56.70 26.64 -39.96
C ASP A 300 -56.58 25.54 -38.89
N LYS A 301 -57.12 25.81 -37.70
CA LYS A 301 -57.07 24.87 -36.56
C LYS A 301 -57.71 23.52 -36.86
N ASN A 302 -58.68 23.46 -37.78
CA ASN A 302 -59.40 22.24 -38.10
C ASN A 302 -58.59 21.29 -38.99
N LYS A 303 -57.49 21.78 -39.60
CA LYS A 303 -56.57 20.97 -40.41
C LYS A 303 -55.40 20.40 -39.60
N ILE A 304 -55.29 20.75 -38.32
CA ILE A 304 -54.21 20.27 -37.46
C ILE A 304 -54.50 18.83 -37.03
N ALA A 305 -53.58 17.93 -37.36
CA ALA A 305 -53.57 16.56 -36.85
C ALA A 305 -52.40 16.37 -35.87
N ARG A 306 -52.65 15.63 -34.78
CA ARG A 306 -51.63 15.17 -33.83
C ARG A 306 -51.56 13.66 -33.89
N ILE A 307 -50.43 13.15 -34.33
CA ILE A 307 -50.19 11.72 -34.55
C ILE A 307 -49.29 11.23 -33.42
N ASN A 308 -49.70 10.16 -32.73
CA ASN A 308 -48.80 9.48 -31.79
C ASN A 308 -47.64 8.89 -32.58
N TRP A 309 -46.43 9.33 -32.26
CA TRP A 309 -45.23 8.96 -33.00
C TRP A 309 -44.49 7.79 -32.36
N GLY A 310 -44.47 7.72 -31.02
CA GLY A 310 -43.81 6.67 -30.27
C GLY A 310 -43.41 7.10 -28.87
N THR A 311 -42.48 6.38 -28.26
CA THR A 311 -41.95 6.69 -26.92
C THR A 311 -40.55 7.27 -27.02
N LEU A 312 -40.23 8.23 -26.14
CA LEU A 312 -38.88 8.73 -25.89
C LEU A 312 -38.52 8.50 -24.43
N THR A 313 -37.36 7.91 -24.18
CA THR A 313 -36.76 7.76 -22.86
C THR A 313 -35.49 8.61 -22.81
N LEU A 314 -35.40 9.50 -21.83
CA LEU A 314 -34.23 10.32 -21.55
C LEU A 314 -33.64 9.89 -20.21
N LYS A 315 -32.38 9.47 -20.19
CA LYS A 315 -31.65 9.11 -18.97
C LYS A 315 -30.47 10.04 -18.77
N PHE A 316 -30.37 10.70 -17.62
CA PHE A 316 -29.33 11.67 -17.31
C PHE A 316 -28.28 11.05 -16.38
N THR A 317 -27.00 11.08 -16.76
CA THR A 317 -25.94 10.53 -15.90
C THR A 317 -25.34 11.59 -14.98
N ASP A 318 -25.35 12.84 -15.44
CA ASP A 318 -24.93 14.02 -14.69
C ASP A 318 -25.55 15.29 -15.31
N CYS A 319 -25.11 16.46 -14.85
CA CYS A 319 -25.56 17.77 -15.30
C CYS A 319 -25.41 18.05 -16.79
N ASN A 320 -24.52 17.34 -17.46
CA ASN A 320 -24.04 17.64 -18.80
C ASN A 320 -24.13 16.46 -19.76
N ASN A 321 -24.44 15.26 -19.28
CA ASN A 321 -24.51 14.05 -20.08
C ASN A 321 -25.85 13.32 -19.91
N ALA A 322 -26.42 12.88 -21.04
CA ALA A 322 -27.63 12.09 -21.06
C ALA A 322 -27.64 11.11 -22.24
N THR A 323 -28.59 10.18 -22.25
CA THR A 323 -28.88 9.32 -23.40
C THR A 323 -30.37 9.47 -23.74
N ALA A 324 -30.65 9.72 -25.01
CA ALA A 324 -32.00 9.63 -25.58
C ALA A 324 -32.16 8.30 -26.29
N GLN A 325 -33.22 7.58 -25.97
CA GLN A 325 -33.64 6.37 -26.67
C GLN A 325 -35.08 6.54 -27.15
N TRP A 326 -35.34 6.21 -28.41
CA TRP A 326 -36.68 6.34 -28.99
C TRP A 326 -37.16 5.02 -29.59
N ASP A 327 -38.48 4.83 -29.51
CA ASP A 327 -39.18 3.67 -30.05
C ASP A 327 -40.44 4.13 -30.81
N PRO A 328 -40.35 4.35 -32.13
CA PRO A 328 -41.45 4.83 -32.94
C PRO A 328 -42.50 3.74 -33.18
N ILE A 329 -43.77 4.10 -33.14
CA ILE A 329 -44.87 3.23 -33.62
C ILE A 329 -45.19 3.46 -35.10
N ILE A 330 -44.58 4.48 -35.71
CA ILE A 330 -44.71 4.80 -37.12
C ILE A 330 -43.67 3.99 -37.91
N PRO A 331 -44.06 3.07 -38.80
CA PRO A 331 -43.15 2.13 -39.46
C PRO A 331 -41.99 2.74 -40.26
N ALA A 332 -42.11 4.01 -40.64
CA ALA A 332 -41.09 4.73 -41.41
C ALA A 332 -39.84 5.10 -40.59
N TYR A 333 -39.92 5.08 -39.25
CA TYR A 333 -38.82 5.48 -38.38
C TYR A 333 -38.31 4.29 -37.56
N PRO A 334 -37.01 3.97 -37.62
CA PRO A 334 -36.44 2.91 -36.79
C PRO A 334 -36.24 3.39 -35.34
N SER A 335 -36.36 2.47 -34.39
CA SER A 335 -35.93 2.68 -33.00
C SER A 335 -34.42 2.90 -32.93
N GLY A 336 -33.97 3.68 -31.96
CA GLY A 336 -32.57 4.06 -31.86
C GLY A 336 -32.22 4.75 -30.55
N SER A 337 -30.94 5.12 -30.44
CA SER A 337 -30.41 5.81 -29.27
C SER A 337 -29.28 6.76 -29.65
N MET A 338 -29.11 7.83 -28.88
CA MET A 338 -27.97 8.72 -28.97
C MET A 338 -27.57 9.29 -27.63
N ASN A 339 -26.26 9.48 -27.45
CA ASN A 339 -25.71 10.19 -26.31
C ASN A 339 -25.79 11.70 -26.56
N LEU A 340 -26.21 12.43 -25.54
CA LEU A 340 -26.43 13.85 -25.56
C LEU A 340 -25.46 14.54 -24.62
N VAL A 341 -25.00 15.70 -25.04
CA VAL A 341 -24.36 16.68 -24.18
C VAL A 341 -25.28 17.89 -24.01
N ARG A 342 -25.15 18.55 -22.87
CA ARG A 342 -25.90 19.78 -22.59
C ARG A 342 -25.36 20.95 -23.39
N LEU A 343 -26.25 21.66 -24.07
CA LEU A 343 -25.94 22.87 -24.83
C LEU A 343 -26.26 24.14 -24.03
N SER A 344 -27.34 24.13 -23.26
CA SER A 344 -27.77 25.31 -22.51
C SER A 344 -28.34 24.96 -21.15
N ALA A 345 -28.26 25.93 -20.25
CA ALA A 345 -28.80 25.88 -18.91
C ALA A 345 -29.67 27.09 -18.61
N VAL A 346 -30.73 26.89 -17.84
CA VAL A 346 -31.50 28.01 -17.30
C VAL A 346 -30.72 28.65 -16.16
N SER A 347 -30.50 29.96 -16.25
CA SER A 347 -29.80 30.71 -15.20
C SER A 347 -30.52 30.56 -13.85
N ASN A 348 -29.74 30.50 -12.77
CA ASN A 348 -30.21 30.35 -11.38
C ASN A 348 -30.93 29.03 -11.05
N LEU A 349 -30.90 28.02 -11.92
CA LEU A 349 -31.27 26.65 -11.54
C LEU A 349 -30.01 25.82 -11.29
N ALA A 350 -29.84 25.37 -10.05
CA ALA A 350 -28.73 24.48 -9.68
C ALA A 350 -28.94 23.11 -10.32
N CYS A 351 -27.85 22.51 -10.81
CA CYS A 351 -27.88 21.10 -11.17
C CYS A 351 -28.11 20.24 -9.90
N PRO A 352 -28.97 19.23 -9.98
CA PRO A 352 -29.27 18.33 -8.85
C PRO A 352 -28.06 17.63 -8.25
#